data_AF-A0A1G3G4G7-F1
#
_entry.id   AF-A0A1G3G4G7-F1
#
_cell.length_a   1.000
_cell.length_b   1.000
_cell.length_c   1.000
_cell.angle_alpha   90.00
_cell.angle_beta   90.00
_cell.angle_gamma   90.00
#
_symmetry.space_group_name_H-M   'P 1'
#
loop_
_entity.id
_entity.type
_entity.pdbx_description
1 polymer ?
#
loop_
_entity_poly.entity_id
_entity_poly.type
_entity_poly.pdbx_seq_one_letter_code
_entity_poly.pdbx_strand_id
1 'polypeptide(L)'
;MIGAAQITLDHSGGPLRPLLQVAAPLPLDRLLIGRPVAEAADLLPRLFSLCRHAQSRAARLSLGLPDTTGEAEARGEILRDHLARLCQFLPRALGFAPVPPGLAALGALLPDDLPGLPRWMRSPGMAPLLARALHSRFAPGEAVTTALPPVGHGAAALLPDPCENSPAGRQAAHPLLQEVEKAFGRGPLWRLLGLLVDVAALQAGKLPPISRSADGTATVPASRGLYALRLQNTGGIVTGITRRTPTDHILAPGGALLQALACLPATKAALAPVVLALHDPCIPVQLHLPQTETARA
;
A
#
# COMPACT_ATOMS: atom_id res chain seq x y z
N MET A 1 -4.08 -16.41 -13.37
CA MET A 1 -4.48 -15.43 -12.34
C MET A 1 -3.26 -14.60 -11.98
N ILE A 2 -3.40 -13.27 -11.86
CA ILE A 2 -2.43 -12.45 -11.12
C ILE A 2 -2.38 -13.04 -9.70
N GLY A 3 -1.21 -13.20 -9.11
CA GLY A 3 -1.00 -13.99 -7.88
C GLY A 3 -2.01 -13.70 -6.76
N ALA A 4 -2.18 -14.65 -5.84
CA ALA A 4 -3.02 -14.51 -4.65
C ALA A 4 -2.21 -14.91 -3.42
N ALA A 5 -2.61 -14.47 -2.23
CA ALA A 5 -2.02 -14.91 -0.99
C ALA A 5 -3.10 -15.37 0.01
N GLN A 6 -2.67 -16.23 0.92
CA GLN A 6 -3.45 -16.66 2.08
C GLN A 6 -2.63 -16.36 3.33
N ILE A 7 -3.29 -15.80 4.34
CA ILE A 7 -2.69 -15.60 5.66
C ILE A 7 -3.55 -16.34 6.67
N THR A 8 -2.95 -17.31 7.35
CA THR A 8 -3.58 -18.01 8.47
C THR A 8 -3.10 -17.38 9.76
N LEU A 9 -4.03 -16.97 10.62
CA LEU A 9 -3.73 -16.46 11.95
C LEU A 9 -3.89 -17.59 12.95
N ASP A 10 -2.77 -18.01 13.55
CA ASP A 10 -2.76 -19.00 14.62
C ASP A 10 -2.62 -18.32 15.99
N HIS A 11 -3.22 -18.91 17.03
CA HIS A 11 -2.93 -18.57 18.42
C HIS A 11 -2.78 -19.86 19.26
N SER A 12 -1.60 -20.08 19.82
CA SER A 12 -1.31 -21.18 20.76
C SER A 12 -1.18 -20.64 22.18
N GLY A 13 -2.20 -19.89 22.64
CA GLY A 13 -2.21 -19.24 23.97
C GLY A 13 -1.30 -18.00 24.08
N GLY A 14 -0.80 -17.48 22.96
CA GLY A 14 0.09 -16.32 22.89
C GLY A 14 -0.35 -15.26 21.85
N PRO A 15 0.55 -14.37 21.40
CA PRO A 15 0.23 -13.41 20.33
C PRO A 15 -0.13 -14.11 19.03
N LEU A 16 -0.88 -13.42 18.16
CA LEU A 16 -1.23 -13.94 16.85
C LEU A 16 0.03 -14.24 16.03
N ARG A 17 0.04 -15.38 15.35
CA ARG A 17 1.13 -15.80 14.46
C ARG A 17 0.59 -15.85 13.03
N PRO A 18 0.87 -14.84 12.19
CA PRO A 18 0.45 -14.86 10.81
C PRO A 18 1.39 -15.76 9.99
N LEU A 19 0.82 -16.77 9.35
CA LEU A 19 1.49 -17.67 8.42
C LEU A 19 1.08 -17.30 7.00
N LEU A 20 2.03 -16.78 6.22
CA LEU A 20 1.80 -16.33 4.84
C LEU A 20 2.09 -17.47 3.86
N GLN A 21 1.15 -17.71 2.96
CA GLN A 21 1.33 -18.54 1.76
C GLN A 21 1.02 -17.70 0.53
N VAL A 22 1.98 -17.55 -0.37
CA VAL A 22 1.81 -16.79 -1.62
C VAL A 22 1.76 -17.78 -2.79
N ALA A 23 0.73 -17.68 -3.61
CA ALA A 23 0.64 -18.47 -4.84
C ALA A 23 1.74 -18.07 -5.82
N ALA A 24 2.12 -18.99 -6.71
CA ALA A 24 3.13 -18.72 -7.72
C ALA A 24 2.78 -17.44 -8.51
N PRO A 25 3.70 -16.46 -8.60
CA PRO A 25 3.44 -15.24 -9.34
C PRO A 25 3.32 -15.51 -10.84
N LEU A 26 2.72 -14.57 -11.57
CA LEU A 26 2.72 -14.61 -13.03
C LEU A 26 4.18 -14.65 -13.54
N PRO A 27 4.55 -15.61 -14.42
CA PRO A 27 5.93 -15.76 -14.89
C PRO A 27 6.27 -14.68 -15.92
N LEU A 28 6.57 -13.48 -15.44
CA LEU A 28 6.82 -12.30 -16.28
C LEU A 28 8.05 -12.44 -17.17
N ASP A 29 9.07 -13.15 -16.69
CA ASP A 29 10.24 -13.53 -17.46
C ASP A 29 9.86 -14.26 -18.76
N ARG A 30 9.02 -15.31 -18.66
CA ARG A 30 8.52 -16.07 -19.81
C ARG A 30 7.65 -15.25 -20.75
N LEU A 31 6.99 -14.22 -20.22
CA LEU A 31 6.11 -13.36 -21.00
C LEU A 31 6.86 -12.22 -21.69
N LEU A 32 8.05 -11.82 -21.24
CA LEU A 32 8.71 -10.59 -21.71
C LEU A 32 10.08 -10.84 -22.34
N ILE A 33 10.86 -11.81 -21.86
CA ILE A 33 12.18 -12.11 -22.42
C ILE A 33 12.03 -12.59 -23.86
N GLY A 34 12.88 -12.09 -24.75
CA GLY A 34 12.86 -12.36 -26.18
C GLY A 34 11.93 -11.45 -26.99
N ARG A 35 11.14 -10.59 -26.34
CA ARG A 35 10.29 -9.61 -27.06
C ARG A 35 11.06 -8.34 -27.43
N PRO A 36 10.67 -7.68 -28.53
CA PRO A 36 11.05 -6.29 -28.80
C PRO A 36 10.70 -5.36 -27.64
N VAL A 37 11.56 -4.40 -27.35
CA VAL A 37 11.37 -3.44 -26.23
C VAL A 37 10.03 -2.70 -26.28
N ALA A 38 9.58 -2.29 -27.47
CA ALA A 38 8.30 -1.60 -27.64
C ALA A 38 7.12 -2.50 -27.27
N GLU A 39 7.15 -3.75 -27.72
CA GLU A 39 6.11 -4.73 -27.43
C GLU A 39 6.05 -5.07 -25.93
N ALA A 40 7.21 -5.26 -25.30
CA ALA A 40 7.28 -5.51 -23.86
C ALA A 40 6.72 -4.33 -23.03
N ALA A 41 7.01 -3.09 -23.44
CA ALA A 41 6.48 -1.89 -22.80
C ALA A 41 4.95 -1.78 -22.90
N ASP A 42 4.38 -2.18 -24.02
CA ASP A 42 2.93 -2.15 -24.25
C ASP A 42 2.19 -3.34 -23.62
N LEU A 43 2.86 -4.48 -23.45
CA LEU A 43 2.30 -5.70 -22.86
C LEU A 43 2.17 -5.59 -21.33
N LEU A 44 3.21 -5.12 -20.64
CA LEU A 44 3.26 -5.10 -19.17
C LEU A 44 2.01 -4.46 -18.51
N PRO A 45 1.56 -3.25 -18.89
CA PRO A 45 0.37 -2.64 -18.29
C PRO A 45 -0.95 -3.37 -18.62
N ARG A 46 -0.96 -4.35 -19.53
CA ARG A 46 -2.13 -5.18 -19.83
C ARG A 46 -2.20 -6.44 -18.96
N LEU A 47 -1.06 -6.89 -18.45
CA LEU A 47 -0.97 -8.08 -17.60
C LEU A 47 -1.51 -7.85 -16.18
N PHE A 48 -1.54 -6.58 -15.73
CA PHE A 48 -2.03 -6.21 -14.42
C PHE A 48 -3.01 -5.05 -14.53
N SER A 49 -4.19 -5.19 -13.93
CA SER A 49 -5.25 -4.18 -14.00
C SER A 49 -5.06 -3.02 -13.03
N LEU A 50 -4.28 -3.20 -11.96
CA LEU A 50 -4.00 -2.19 -10.94
C LEU A 50 -2.73 -1.40 -11.25
N CYS A 51 -2.74 -0.09 -11.02
CA CYS A 51 -1.60 0.80 -11.21
C CYS A 51 -1.06 0.81 -12.66
N ARG A 52 -1.96 0.83 -13.65
CA ARG A 52 -1.62 0.73 -15.07
C ARG A 52 -0.66 1.83 -15.52
N HIS A 53 -0.89 3.07 -15.07
CA HIS A 53 -0.01 4.19 -15.41
C HIS A 53 1.40 4.00 -14.84
N ALA A 54 1.52 3.59 -13.58
CA ALA A 54 2.82 3.34 -12.96
C ALA A 54 3.62 2.28 -13.71
N GLN A 55 2.97 1.20 -14.14
CA GLN A 55 3.61 0.10 -14.87
C GLN A 55 4.03 0.49 -16.29
N SER A 56 3.14 1.16 -17.04
CA SER A 56 3.44 1.67 -18.38
C SER A 56 4.65 2.60 -18.36
N ARG A 57 4.61 3.57 -17.45
CA ARG A 57 5.66 4.59 -17.29
C ARG A 57 6.98 3.96 -16.84
N ALA A 58 6.95 3.05 -15.89
CA ALA A 58 8.16 2.35 -15.44
C ALA A 58 8.78 1.49 -16.54
N ALA A 59 7.97 0.80 -17.37
CA ALA A 59 8.47 0.00 -18.47
C ALA A 59 9.17 0.86 -19.53
N ARG A 60 8.51 1.95 -19.95
CA ARG A 60 9.06 2.91 -20.91
C ARG A 60 10.34 3.55 -20.40
N LEU A 61 10.33 4.08 -19.18
CA LEU A 61 11.52 4.67 -18.56
C LEU A 61 12.66 3.67 -18.44
N SER A 62 12.41 2.46 -17.96
CA SER A 62 13.47 1.47 -17.79
C SER A 62 14.15 1.13 -19.12
N LEU A 63 13.36 1.01 -20.19
CA LEU A 63 13.81 0.72 -21.55
C LEU A 63 14.35 1.96 -22.31
N GLY A 64 14.33 3.15 -21.72
CA GLY A 64 14.76 4.39 -22.38
C GLY A 64 13.82 4.86 -23.49
N LEU A 65 12.55 4.45 -23.46
CA LEU A 65 11.52 4.88 -24.39
C LEU A 65 10.90 6.21 -23.93
N PRO A 66 10.35 7.01 -24.86
CA PRO A 66 9.63 8.23 -24.51
C PRO A 66 8.48 7.95 -23.55
N ASP A 67 8.40 8.78 -22.52
CA ASP A 67 7.28 8.82 -21.60
C ASP A 67 6.09 9.48 -22.29
N THR A 68 4.99 8.75 -22.37
CA THR A 68 3.76 9.21 -23.03
C THR A 68 2.67 9.58 -22.03
N THR A 69 2.94 9.44 -20.73
CA THR A 69 1.96 9.66 -19.67
C THR A 69 2.24 10.96 -18.93
N GLY A 70 1.25 11.85 -18.89
CA GLY A 70 1.37 13.11 -18.16
C GLY A 70 1.35 12.91 -16.64
N GLU A 71 2.04 13.78 -15.90
CA GLU A 71 1.99 13.77 -14.42
C GLU A 71 0.57 13.96 -13.88
N ALA A 72 -0.26 14.75 -14.57
CA ALA A 72 -1.66 14.96 -14.20
C ALA A 72 -2.49 13.66 -14.26
N GLU A 73 -2.24 12.79 -15.25
CA GLU A 73 -2.93 11.51 -15.38
C GLU A 73 -2.50 10.54 -14.28
N ALA A 74 -1.19 10.45 -14.02
CA ALA A 74 -0.65 9.63 -12.93
C ALA A 74 -1.21 10.05 -11.56
N ARG A 75 -1.25 11.36 -11.30
CA ARG A 75 -1.85 11.94 -10.10
C ARG A 75 -3.35 11.64 -10.01
N GLY A 76 -4.07 11.75 -11.12
CA GLY A 76 -5.49 11.44 -11.21
C GLY A 76 -5.81 9.96 -10.94
N GLU A 77 -4.98 9.01 -11.39
CA GLU A 77 -5.11 7.59 -11.05
C GLU A 77 -4.94 7.35 -9.55
N ILE A 78 -3.84 7.87 -8.97
CA ILE A 78 -3.54 7.71 -7.54
C ILE A 78 -4.65 8.30 -6.68
N LEU A 79 -5.12 9.52 -6.99
CA LEU A 79 -6.18 10.18 -6.24
C LEU A 79 -7.50 9.38 -6.33
N ARG A 80 -7.85 8.87 -7.51
CA ARG A 80 -9.05 8.05 -7.71
C ARG A 80 -9.01 6.79 -6.85
N ASP A 81 -7.88 6.09 -6.82
CA ASP A 81 -7.68 4.90 -5.99
C ASP A 81 -7.81 5.21 -4.50
N HIS A 82 -7.19 6.30 -4.03
CA HIS A 82 -7.32 6.74 -2.63
C HIS A 82 -8.76 7.10 -2.25
N LEU A 83 -9.49 7.80 -3.12
CA LEU A 83 -10.89 8.13 -2.88
C LEU A 83 -11.76 6.87 -2.86
N ALA A 84 -11.52 5.91 -3.75
CA ALA A 84 -12.21 4.62 -3.70
C ALA A 84 -11.92 3.88 -2.39
N ARG A 85 -10.68 3.94 -1.91
CA ARG A 85 -10.26 3.34 -0.64
C ARG A 85 -10.96 3.97 0.57
N LEU A 86 -10.98 5.29 0.65
CA LEU A 86 -11.58 6.05 1.75
C LEU A 86 -13.11 6.02 1.74
N CYS A 87 -13.74 5.99 0.56
CA CYS A 87 -15.20 6.07 0.45
C CYS A 87 -15.89 4.72 0.28
N GLN A 88 -15.20 3.68 -0.20
CA GLN A 88 -15.82 2.37 -0.48
C GLN A 88 -15.20 1.23 0.33
N PHE A 89 -13.88 1.04 0.25
CA PHE A 89 -13.25 -0.18 0.78
C PHE A 89 -13.08 -0.15 2.31
N LEU A 90 -12.49 0.91 2.86
CA LEU A 90 -12.30 1.05 4.31
C LEU A 90 -13.62 1.15 5.09
N PRO A 91 -14.64 1.91 4.63
CA PRO A 91 -15.94 1.94 5.29
C PRO A 91 -16.55 0.54 5.41
N ARG A 92 -16.56 -0.25 4.32
CA ARG A 92 -17.06 -1.63 4.34
C ARG A 92 -16.31 -2.52 5.33
N ALA A 93 -14.98 -2.45 5.33
CA ALA A 93 -14.15 -3.22 6.26
C ALA A 93 -14.44 -2.87 7.73
N LEU A 94 -14.84 -1.62 8.00
CA LEU A 94 -15.18 -1.14 9.33
C LEU A 94 -16.68 -1.29 9.69
N GLY A 95 -17.51 -1.83 8.79
CA GLY A 95 -18.94 -2.05 8.99
C GLY A 95 -19.82 -0.82 8.73
N PHE A 96 -19.32 0.18 8.00
CA PHE A 96 -20.08 1.37 7.59
C PHE A 96 -20.58 1.25 6.15
N ALA A 97 -21.65 1.97 5.85
CA ALA A 97 -22.13 2.13 4.48
C ALA A 97 -21.09 2.90 3.64
N PRO A 98 -20.71 2.39 2.45
CA PRO A 98 -19.86 3.14 1.54
C PRO A 98 -20.60 4.36 0.98
N VAL A 99 -19.84 5.37 0.56
CA VAL A 99 -20.35 6.59 -0.08
C VAL A 99 -19.71 6.75 -1.47
N PRO A 100 -20.31 7.54 -2.38
CA PRO A 100 -19.68 7.88 -3.65
C PRO A 100 -18.26 8.47 -3.44
N PRO A 101 -17.23 7.98 -4.16
CA PRO A 101 -15.89 8.53 -4.07
C PRO A 101 -15.84 10.00 -4.45
N GLY A 102 -15.30 10.83 -3.55
CA GLY A 102 -15.18 12.26 -3.78
C GLY A 102 -14.59 12.99 -2.58
N LEU A 103 -13.90 14.09 -2.86
CA LEU A 103 -13.25 14.90 -1.82
C LEU A 103 -14.25 15.47 -0.82
N ALA A 104 -15.42 15.92 -1.29
CA ALA A 104 -16.49 16.41 -0.44
C ALA A 104 -16.99 15.35 0.56
N ALA A 105 -16.93 14.06 0.21
CA ALA A 105 -17.35 12.97 1.10
C ALA A 105 -16.39 12.75 2.28
N LEU A 106 -15.12 13.19 2.16
CA LEU A 106 -14.12 13.03 3.22
C LEU A 106 -14.40 13.95 4.41
N GLY A 107 -15.02 15.12 4.18
CA GLY A 107 -15.32 16.10 5.21
C GLY A 107 -14.22 17.15 5.36
N ALA A 108 -14.06 17.66 6.59
CA ALA A 108 -13.10 18.71 6.90
C ALA A 108 -11.64 18.29 6.66
N LEU A 109 -10.79 19.26 6.33
CA LEU A 109 -9.36 19.08 6.21
C LEU A 109 -8.75 18.57 7.52
N LEU A 110 -7.75 17.70 7.38
CA LEU A 110 -7.00 17.16 8.51
C LEU A 110 -6.19 18.28 9.18
N PRO A 111 -6.12 18.33 10.53
CA PRO A 111 -5.25 19.27 11.22
C PRO A 111 -3.78 18.93 11.00
N ASP A 112 -2.90 19.90 11.23
CA ASP A 112 -1.45 19.69 11.13
C ASP A 112 -0.82 19.12 12.41
N ASP A 113 -1.59 19.04 13.50
CA ASP A 113 -1.13 18.68 14.84
C ASP A 113 -2.05 17.69 15.58
N LEU A 114 -1.49 17.00 16.58
CA LEU A 114 -2.19 16.03 17.40
C LEU A 114 -3.27 16.66 18.31
N PRO A 115 -3.08 17.84 18.94
CA PRO A 115 -4.13 18.49 19.74
C PRO A 115 -5.40 18.82 18.96
N GLY A 116 -5.30 19.11 17.66
CA GLY A 116 -6.44 19.35 16.77
C GLY A 116 -7.21 18.07 16.41
N LEU A 117 -6.56 16.91 16.46
CA LEU A 117 -7.12 15.64 15.99
C LEU A 117 -8.43 15.24 16.69
N PRO A 118 -8.58 15.33 18.03
CA PRO A 118 -9.86 15.03 18.70
C PRO A 118 -11.01 15.96 18.31
N ARG A 119 -10.74 17.21 17.93
CA ARG A 119 -11.75 18.13 17.42
C ARG A 119 -12.17 17.73 16.01
N TRP A 120 -11.19 17.44 15.15
CA TRP A 120 -11.44 16.97 13.79
C TRP A 120 -12.19 15.64 13.77
N MET A 121 -11.85 14.67 14.62
CA MET A 121 -12.56 13.38 14.70
C MET A 121 -14.05 13.51 15.09
N ARG A 122 -14.50 14.66 15.60
CA ARG A 122 -15.91 14.95 15.91
C ARG A 122 -16.63 15.66 14.77
N SER A 123 -15.92 16.13 13.73
CA SER A 123 -16.54 16.79 12.59
C SER A 123 -17.27 15.78 11.69
N PRO A 124 -18.23 16.23 10.85
CA PRO A 124 -18.86 15.38 9.87
C PRO A 124 -17.88 14.97 8.75
N GLY A 125 -18.20 13.87 8.07
CA GLY A 125 -17.44 13.34 6.93
C GLY A 125 -16.93 11.92 7.15
N MET A 126 -16.62 11.25 6.04
CA MET A 126 -16.14 9.87 6.08
C MET A 126 -14.77 9.77 6.77
N ALA A 127 -13.84 10.70 6.52
CA ALA A 127 -12.51 10.61 7.09
C ALA A 127 -12.49 10.71 8.63
N PRO A 128 -13.16 11.71 9.27
CA PRO A 128 -13.34 11.74 10.72
C PRO A 128 -14.03 10.50 11.29
N LEU A 129 -15.04 9.97 10.61
CA LEU A 129 -15.77 8.77 11.02
C LEU A 129 -14.83 7.55 11.07
N LEU A 130 -14.07 7.31 10.01
CA LEU A 130 -13.11 6.21 9.94
C LEU A 130 -12.03 6.35 11.02
N ALA A 131 -11.49 7.56 11.21
CA ALA A 131 -10.47 7.80 12.22
C ALA A 131 -10.97 7.56 13.64
N ARG A 132 -12.19 8.02 13.96
CA ARG A 132 -12.83 7.76 15.25
C ARG A 132 -13.07 6.26 15.47
N ALA A 133 -13.50 5.54 14.44
CA ALA A 133 -13.73 4.10 14.51
C ALA A 133 -12.42 3.31 14.72
N LEU A 134 -11.32 3.73 14.09
CA LEU A 134 -10.01 3.13 14.33
C LEU A 134 -9.50 3.45 15.74
N HIS A 135 -9.61 4.71 16.16
CA HIS A 135 -9.18 5.14 17.48
C HIS A 135 -9.94 4.42 18.62
N SER A 136 -11.22 4.10 18.44
CA SER A 136 -11.99 3.38 19.47
C SER A 136 -11.76 1.86 19.46
N ARG A 137 -11.29 1.28 18.36
CA ARG A 137 -11.10 -0.18 18.21
C ARG A 137 -9.65 -0.62 18.49
N PHE A 138 -8.69 0.27 18.25
CA PHE A 138 -7.26 -0.01 18.41
C PHE A 138 -6.65 0.90 19.48
N ALA A 139 -6.13 0.30 20.55
CA ALA A 139 -5.37 1.01 21.56
C ALA A 139 -3.97 1.38 21.02
N PRO A 140 -3.27 2.35 21.63
CA PRO A 140 -1.86 2.61 21.34
C PRO A 140 -1.03 1.32 21.37
N GLY A 141 -0.18 1.12 20.35
CA GLY A 141 0.66 -0.08 20.26
C GLY A 141 -0.03 -1.34 19.72
N GLU A 142 -1.33 -1.31 19.43
CA GLU A 142 -2.01 -2.45 18.78
C GLU A 142 -1.88 -2.40 17.26
N ALA A 143 -1.61 -3.56 16.66
CA ALA A 143 -1.44 -3.72 15.22
C ALA A 143 -0.43 -2.73 14.61
N VAL A 144 0.62 -2.39 15.38
CA VAL A 144 1.69 -1.49 14.93
C VAL A 144 2.77 -2.27 14.19
N THR A 145 3.58 -1.53 13.45
CA THR A 145 4.79 -2.03 12.82
C THR A 145 6.00 -1.28 13.35
N THR A 146 7.16 -1.93 13.33
CA THR A 146 8.43 -1.25 13.53
C THR A 146 8.63 -0.21 12.42
N ALA A 147 9.53 0.76 12.65
CA ALA A 147 9.95 1.67 11.59
C ALA A 147 10.79 0.91 10.56
N LEU A 148 10.15 0.43 9.49
CA LEU A 148 10.83 -0.17 8.34
C LEU A 148 11.60 0.92 7.55
N PRO A 149 12.72 0.57 6.90
CA PRO A 149 13.47 1.50 6.08
C PRO A 149 12.61 1.99 4.90
N PRO A 150 12.83 3.22 4.41
CA PRO A 150 12.18 3.65 3.17
C PRO A 150 12.68 2.81 1.99
N VAL A 151 11.92 2.82 0.89
CA VAL A 151 12.36 2.19 -0.36
C VAL A 151 13.68 2.83 -0.81
N GLY A 152 14.68 1.99 -1.08
CA GLY A 152 15.99 2.45 -1.58
C GLY A 152 15.93 3.06 -2.99
N HIS A 153 17.08 3.50 -3.48
CA HIS A 153 17.21 4.07 -4.82
C HIS A 153 17.93 3.12 -5.79
N GLY A 154 17.56 3.19 -7.07
CA GLY A 154 18.15 2.36 -8.13
C GLY A 154 18.01 0.87 -7.84
N ALA A 155 19.10 0.10 -7.96
CA ALA A 155 19.10 -1.33 -7.69
C ALA A 155 18.57 -1.70 -6.28
N ALA A 156 18.78 -0.84 -5.28
CA ALA A 156 18.27 -1.07 -3.92
C ALA A 156 16.72 -1.06 -3.86
N ALA A 157 16.05 -0.36 -4.78
CA ALA A 157 14.58 -0.36 -4.89
C ALA A 157 14.00 -1.70 -5.35
N LEU A 158 14.84 -2.61 -5.87
CA LEU A 158 14.44 -3.92 -6.38
C LEU A 158 14.65 -5.06 -5.37
N LEU A 159 15.34 -4.77 -4.26
CA LEU A 159 15.62 -5.74 -3.21
C LEU A 159 14.32 -6.30 -2.62
N PRO A 160 14.32 -7.57 -2.17
CA PRO A 160 13.13 -8.21 -1.60
C PRO A 160 12.85 -7.81 -0.16
N ASP A 161 13.73 -7.03 0.46
CA ASP A 161 13.66 -6.67 1.87
C ASP A 161 12.41 -5.86 2.23
N PRO A 162 11.88 -6.04 3.45
CA PRO A 162 10.73 -5.27 3.92
C PRO A 162 11.08 -3.78 4.00
N CYS A 163 10.31 -2.97 3.29
CA CYS A 163 10.41 -1.51 3.30
C CYS A 163 9.07 -0.88 3.68
N GLU A 164 9.12 0.33 4.25
CA GLU A 164 7.95 1.19 4.39
C GLU A 164 7.61 1.79 3.01
N ASN A 165 6.74 1.10 2.29
CA ASN A 165 6.31 1.47 0.94
C ASN A 165 4.79 1.69 0.88
N SER A 166 4.28 2.62 1.71
CA SER A 166 2.86 2.98 1.76
C SER A 166 2.64 4.48 1.53
N PRO A 167 1.40 4.94 1.30
CA PRO A 167 1.07 6.37 1.32
C PRO A 167 1.47 7.07 2.62
N ALA A 168 1.31 6.39 3.76
CA ALA A 168 1.74 6.94 5.04
C ALA A 168 3.27 7.01 5.16
N GLY A 169 3.98 6.02 4.65
CA GLY A 169 5.44 6.03 4.51
C GLY A 169 5.97 7.22 3.70
N ARG A 170 5.36 7.47 2.55
CA ARG A 170 5.66 8.61 1.68
C ARG A 170 5.46 9.95 2.39
N GLN A 171 4.48 10.03 3.29
CA GLN A 171 4.14 11.24 4.04
C GLN A 171 4.72 11.27 5.47
N ALA A 172 5.61 10.34 5.83
CA ALA A 172 6.08 10.16 7.22
C ALA A 172 6.74 11.40 7.85
N ALA A 173 7.18 12.36 7.04
CA ALA A 173 7.72 13.64 7.51
C ALA A 173 6.64 14.65 7.95
N HIS A 174 5.35 14.38 7.74
CA HIS A 174 4.26 15.27 8.13
C HIS A 174 4.19 15.40 9.67
N PRO A 175 4.08 16.63 10.24
CA PRO A 175 4.12 16.86 11.69
C PRO A 175 3.10 16.00 12.46
N LEU A 176 1.82 16.03 12.06
CA LEU A 176 0.80 15.16 12.66
C LEU A 176 1.19 13.67 12.66
N LEU A 177 1.78 13.15 11.58
CA LEU A 177 2.14 11.73 11.51
C LEU A 177 3.28 11.37 12.45
N GLN A 178 4.25 12.27 12.65
CA GLN A 178 5.32 12.07 13.62
C GLN A 178 4.78 12.08 15.06
N GLU A 179 3.84 12.95 15.38
CA GLU A 179 3.20 12.99 16.70
C GLU A 179 2.31 11.76 16.94
N VAL A 180 1.54 11.34 15.93
CA VAL A 180 0.71 10.13 16.00
C VAL A 180 1.59 8.87 16.12
N GLU A 181 2.71 8.81 15.41
CA GLU A 181 3.68 7.72 15.55
C GLU A 181 4.22 7.64 16.98
N LYS A 182 4.57 8.77 17.60
CA LYS A 182 5.03 8.80 19.00
C LYS A 182 3.95 8.37 19.99
N ALA A 183 2.70 8.81 19.78
CA ALA A 183 1.61 8.57 20.72
C ALA A 183 0.94 7.19 20.57
N PHE A 184 0.85 6.66 19.34
CA PHE A 184 0.08 5.45 19.03
C PHE A 184 0.91 4.37 18.32
N GLY A 185 2.10 4.69 17.83
CA GLY A 185 2.90 3.84 16.94
C GLY A 185 2.46 3.92 15.48
N ARG A 186 3.21 3.25 14.58
CA ARG A 186 2.84 3.06 13.18
C ARG A 186 1.76 2.00 13.07
N GLY A 187 0.55 2.33 13.54
CA GLY A 187 -0.60 1.44 13.58
C GLY A 187 -1.71 1.81 12.57
N PRO A 188 -2.96 1.37 12.83
CA PRO A 188 -4.11 1.66 11.99
C PRO A 188 -4.39 3.15 11.77
N LEU A 189 -4.34 3.95 12.84
CA LEU A 189 -4.61 5.39 12.76
C LEU A 189 -3.54 6.11 11.91
N TRP A 190 -2.27 5.81 12.14
CA TRP A 190 -1.14 6.37 11.36
C TRP A 190 -1.29 6.09 9.86
N ARG A 191 -1.69 4.87 9.47
CA ARG A 191 -1.93 4.50 8.06
C ARG A 191 -3.09 5.27 7.43
N LEU A 192 -4.21 5.41 8.14
CA LEU A 192 -5.35 6.17 7.65
C LEU A 192 -4.99 7.66 7.48
N LEU A 193 -4.36 8.25 8.49
CA LEU A 193 -3.98 9.66 8.45
C LEU A 193 -2.96 9.91 7.33
N GLY A 194 -2.00 9.01 7.12
CA GLY A 194 -1.04 9.17 6.04
C GLY A 194 -1.63 9.02 4.65
N LEU A 195 -2.66 8.19 4.48
CA LEU A 195 -3.47 8.16 3.27
C LEU A 195 -4.18 9.51 3.03
N LEU A 196 -4.72 10.14 4.08
CA LEU A 196 -5.40 11.44 3.97
C LEU A 196 -4.41 12.58 3.66
N VAL A 197 -3.24 12.58 4.28
CA VAL A 197 -2.16 13.52 3.96
C VAL A 197 -1.71 13.34 2.50
N ASP A 198 -1.62 12.10 2.02
CA ASP A 198 -1.25 11.84 0.63
C ASP A 198 -2.32 12.34 -0.36
N VAL A 199 -3.60 12.21 -0.02
CA VAL A 199 -4.70 12.85 -0.77
C VAL A 199 -4.54 14.36 -0.84
N ALA A 200 -4.28 15.03 0.29
CA ALA A 200 -4.08 16.47 0.33
C ALA A 200 -2.86 16.92 -0.51
N ALA A 201 -1.76 16.16 -0.45
CA ALA A 201 -0.57 16.41 -1.28
C ALA A 201 -0.90 16.31 -2.78
N LEU A 202 -1.63 15.28 -3.21
CA LEU A 202 -2.05 15.09 -4.59
C LEU A 202 -3.01 16.20 -5.05
N GLN A 203 -3.92 16.67 -4.20
CA GLN A 203 -4.77 17.83 -4.52
C GLN A 203 -3.97 19.12 -4.72
N ALA A 204 -2.90 19.30 -3.93
CA ALA A 204 -1.95 20.40 -4.09
C ALA A 204 -1.00 20.22 -5.29
N GLY A 205 -1.24 19.22 -6.15
CA GLY A 205 -0.45 18.95 -7.33
C GLY A 205 0.87 18.22 -7.07
N LYS A 206 1.16 17.84 -5.83
CA LYS A 206 2.41 17.17 -5.45
C LYS A 206 2.33 15.68 -5.78
N LEU A 207 3.31 15.20 -6.54
CA LEU A 207 3.51 13.79 -6.86
C LEU A 207 4.93 13.41 -6.44
N PRO A 208 5.17 12.22 -5.89
CA PRO A 208 6.54 11.78 -5.64
C PRO A 208 7.37 11.78 -6.93
N PRO A 209 8.68 12.02 -6.84
CA PRO A 209 9.52 12.10 -8.00
C PRO A 209 9.56 10.76 -8.74
N ILE A 210 9.52 10.86 -10.06
CA ILE A 210 9.76 9.74 -10.96
C ILE A 210 11.22 9.74 -11.31
N SER A 211 11.85 8.57 -11.21
CA SER A 211 13.30 8.46 -11.38
C SER A 211 13.66 7.27 -12.25
N ARG A 212 14.76 7.44 -12.98
CA ARG A 212 15.50 6.36 -13.63
C ARG A 212 16.94 6.47 -13.20
N SER A 213 17.46 5.44 -12.55
CA SER A 213 18.87 5.39 -12.16
C SER A 213 19.78 5.00 -13.33
N ALA A 214 21.09 5.18 -13.14
CA ALA A 214 22.11 4.85 -14.14
C ALA A 214 22.09 3.38 -14.58
N ASP A 215 21.71 2.47 -13.68
CA ASP A 215 21.56 1.03 -13.97
C ASP A 215 20.26 0.67 -14.72
N GLY A 216 19.47 1.67 -15.12
CA GLY A 216 18.22 1.50 -15.86
C GLY A 216 17.01 1.12 -15.00
N THR A 217 17.14 1.12 -13.68
CA THR A 217 15.99 0.91 -12.78
C THR A 217 15.09 2.15 -12.78
N ALA A 218 13.82 1.97 -13.11
CA ALA A 218 12.79 3.00 -13.02
C ALA A 218 12.02 2.86 -11.71
N THR A 219 11.78 3.98 -11.03
CA THR A 219 10.97 4.08 -9.82
C THR A 219 9.84 5.08 -10.05
N VAL A 220 8.60 4.61 -9.93
CA VAL A 220 7.40 5.38 -10.29
C VAL A 220 6.39 5.33 -9.14
N PRO A 221 5.76 6.45 -8.73
CA PRO A 221 4.70 6.41 -7.74
C PRO A 221 3.45 5.72 -8.29
N ALA A 222 2.88 4.88 -7.44
CA ALA A 222 1.58 4.24 -7.60
C ALA A 222 0.70 4.55 -6.37
N SER A 223 -0.56 4.12 -6.39
CA SER A 223 -1.51 4.33 -5.29
C SER A 223 -1.07 3.68 -3.98
N ARG A 224 -0.50 2.49 -4.05
CA ARG A 224 -0.09 1.75 -2.84
C ARG A 224 1.34 2.06 -2.37
N GLY A 225 2.12 2.81 -3.13
CA GLY A 225 3.54 3.05 -2.86
C GLY A 225 4.35 3.27 -4.15
N LEU A 226 5.67 3.19 -4.06
CA LEU A 226 6.59 3.19 -5.19
C LEU A 226 6.63 1.81 -5.88
N TYR A 227 6.58 1.82 -7.20
CA TYR A 227 6.78 0.68 -8.06
C TYR A 227 8.17 0.78 -8.71
N ALA A 228 8.98 -0.27 -8.55
CA ALA A 228 10.32 -0.34 -9.14
C ALA A 228 10.39 -1.43 -10.22
N LEU A 229 11.02 -1.09 -11.34
CA LEU A 229 11.17 -2.00 -12.47
C LEU A 229 12.51 -1.77 -13.17
N ARG A 230 13.19 -2.88 -13.48
CA ARG A 230 14.31 -2.89 -14.42
C ARG A 230 14.04 -3.91 -15.52
N LEU A 231 14.04 -3.45 -16.75
CA LEU A 231 14.02 -4.24 -17.97
C LEU A 231 15.39 -4.11 -18.64
N GLN A 232 16.12 -5.21 -18.70
CA GLN A 232 17.38 -5.30 -19.42
C GLN A 232 17.10 -5.63 -20.89
N ASN A 233 17.88 -5.07 -21.79
CA ASN A 233 17.76 -5.37 -23.22
C ASN A 233 19.12 -5.42 -23.92
N THR A 234 19.16 -6.13 -25.04
CA THR A 234 20.32 -6.21 -25.94
C THR A 234 19.81 -6.21 -27.37
N GLY A 235 20.32 -5.32 -28.22
CA GLY A 235 19.87 -5.20 -29.62
C GLY A 235 18.37 -4.89 -29.76
N GLY A 236 17.77 -4.17 -28.80
CA GLY A 236 16.33 -3.87 -28.82
C GLY A 236 15.42 -5.03 -28.42
N ILE A 237 15.99 -6.12 -27.88
CA ILE A 237 15.26 -7.28 -27.37
C ILE A 237 15.42 -7.37 -25.85
N VAL A 238 14.33 -7.61 -25.13
CA VAL A 238 14.35 -7.77 -23.67
C VAL A 238 15.07 -9.06 -23.28
N THR A 239 16.05 -8.95 -22.39
CA THR A 239 16.90 -10.05 -21.91
C THR A 239 16.77 -10.32 -20.42
N GLY A 240 16.15 -9.41 -19.66
CA GLY A 240 15.96 -9.58 -18.23
C GLY A 240 14.88 -8.69 -17.68
N ILE A 241 14.26 -9.13 -16.60
CA ILE A 241 13.29 -8.35 -15.84
C ILE A 241 13.54 -8.53 -14.34
N THR A 242 13.50 -7.42 -13.61
CA THR A 242 13.41 -7.41 -12.16
C THR A 242 12.36 -6.39 -11.76
N ARG A 243 11.44 -6.78 -10.89
CA ARG A 243 10.31 -5.95 -10.48
C ARG A 243 10.11 -6.03 -8.99
N ARG A 244 9.80 -4.89 -8.38
CA ARG A 244 9.37 -4.81 -6.99
C ARG A 244 8.16 -3.89 -6.86
N THR A 245 7.13 -4.40 -6.20
CA THR A 245 5.86 -3.70 -5.99
C THR A 245 5.70 -3.32 -4.51
N PRO A 246 4.82 -2.38 -4.17
CA PRO A 246 4.45 -2.12 -2.77
C PRO A 246 3.95 -3.38 -2.04
N THR A 247 3.24 -4.26 -2.76
CA THR A 247 2.72 -5.51 -2.19
C THR A 247 3.83 -6.48 -1.80
N ASP A 248 4.91 -6.54 -2.58
CA ASP A 248 6.05 -7.37 -2.25
C ASP A 248 6.69 -6.93 -0.92
N HIS A 249 6.84 -5.63 -0.67
CA HIS A 249 7.42 -5.13 0.58
C HIS A 249 6.52 -5.39 1.80
N ILE A 250 5.21 -5.21 1.68
CA ILE A 250 4.30 -5.44 2.82
C ILE A 250 4.12 -6.93 3.15
N LEU A 251 4.31 -7.82 2.17
CA LEU A 251 4.22 -9.28 2.31
C LEU A 251 5.57 -9.97 2.52
N ALA A 252 6.69 -9.26 2.38
CA ALA A 252 8.02 -9.82 2.65
C ALA A 252 8.09 -10.39 4.09
N PRO A 253 8.99 -11.34 4.37
CA PRO A 253 9.33 -11.70 5.75
C PRO A 253 9.71 -10.44 6.55
N GLY A 254 9.04 -10.23 7.69
CA GLY A 254 9.19 -9.00 8.47
C GLY A 254 8.51 -7.76 7.86
N GLY A 255 7.70 -7.93 6.81
CA GLY A 255 6.95 -6.87 6.15
C GLY A 255 5.80 -6.33 7.02
N ALA A 256 5.35 -5.11 6.67
CA ALA A 256 4.42 -4.34 7.48
C ALA A 256 3.10 -5.07 7.78
N LEU A 257 2.52 -5.81 6.83
CA LEU A 257 1.24 -6.49 7.06
C LEU A 257 1.38 -7.61 8.09
N LEU A 258 2.43 -8.44 7.97
CA LEU A 258 2.67 -9.55 8.88
C LEU A 258 3.01 -9.04 10.28
N GLN A 259 3.82 -7.98 10.39
CA GLN A 259 4.10 -7.34 11.68
C GLN A 259 2.82 -6.81 12.35
N ALA A 260 1.98 -6.08 11.60
CA ALA A 260 0.74 -5.52 12.14
C ALA A 260 -0.24 -6.62 12.58
N LEU A 261 -0.36 -7.71 11.83
CA LEU A 261 -1.20 -8.85 12.21
C LEU A 261 -0.65 -9.59 13.43
N ALA A 262 0.67 -9.74 13.55
CA ALA A 262 1.29 -10.34 14.73
C ALA A 262 1.15 -9.47 16.00
N CYS A 263 1.13 -8.15 15.80
CA CYS A 263 0.95 -7.15 16.87
C CYS A 263 -0.53 -6.90 17.22
N LEU A 264 -1.47 -7.54 16.52
CA LEU A 264 -2.89 -7.48 16.87
C LEU A 264 -3.16 -8.44 18.04
N PRO A 265 -3.80 -7.98 19.14
CA PRO A 265 -4.16 -8.89 20.23
C PRO A 265 -5.07 -10.02 19.76
N ALA A 266 -4.84 -11.24 20.26
CA ALA A 266 -5.63 -12.42 19.87
C ALA A 266 -7.13 -12.24 20.15
N THR A 267 -7.48 -11.57 21.27
CA THR A 267 -8.86 -11.20 21.62
C THR A 267 -9.52 -10.25 20.61
N LYS A 268 -8.73 -9.61 19.74
CA LYS A 268 -9.16 -8.72 18.66
C LYS A 268 -8.90 -9.31 17.27
N ALA A 269 -8.69 -10.62 17.13
CA ALA A 269 -8.44 -11.27 15.84
C ALA A 269 -9.51 -10.97 14.76
N ALA A 270 -10.76 -10.73 15.18
CA ALA A 270 -11.85 -10.30 14.30
C ALA A 270 -11.58 -8.96 13.58
N LEU A 271 -10.63 -8.14 14.03
CA LEU A 271 -10.21 -6.89 13.39
C LEU A 271 -9.14 -7.10 12.31
N ALA A 272 -8.61 -8.31 12.12
CA ALA A 272 -7.61 -8.59 11.09
C ALA A 272 -8.02 -8.18 9.66
N PRO A 273 -9.29 -8.33 9.22
CA PRO A 273 -9.74 -7.80 7.92
C PRO A 273 -9.59 -6.28 7.79
N VAL A 274 -9.75 -5.53 8.90
CA VAL A 274 -9.53 -4.08 8.93
C VAL A 274 -8.04 -3.78 8.76
N VAL A 275 -7.16 -4.50 9.48
CA VAL A 275 -5.70 -4.37 9.35
C VAL A 275 -5.26 -4.66 7.90
N LEU A 276 -5.80 -5.70 7.27
CA LEU A 276 -5.54 -6.02 5.87
C LEU A 276 -5.98 -4.89 4.93
N ALA A 277 -7.20 -4.37 5.09
CA ALA A 277 -7.71 -3.27 4.28
C ALA A 277 -6.87 -1.98 4.43
N LEU A 278 -6.28 -1.76 5.61
CA LEU A 278 -5.36 -0.65 5.88
C LEU A 278 -3.95 -0.83 5.27
N HIS A 279 -3.58 -2.02 4.84
CA HIS A 279 -2.36 -2.26 4.08
C HIS A 279 -2.59 -2.35 2.56
N ASP A 280 -3.82 -2.66 2.13
CA ASP A 280 -4.28 -2.61 0.74
C ASP A 280 -3.31 -3.29 -0.26
N PRO A 281 -3.04 -4.61 -0.11
CA PRO A 281 -2.26 -5.34 -1.10
C PRO A 281 -2.94 -5.30 -2.48
N CYS A 282 -2.14 -5.24 -3.55
CA CYS A 282 -2.63 -5.23 -4.93
C CYS A 282 -2.90 -6.65 -5.48
N ILE A 283 -2.90 -7.64 -4.61
CA ILE A 283 -3.32 -9.01 -4.90
C ILE A 283 -4.43 -9.41 -3.94
N PRO A 284 -5.35 -10.31 -4.33
CA PRO A 284 -6.30 -10.88 -3.39
C PRO A 284 -5.54 -11.57 -2.24
N VAL A 285 -5.90 -11.23 -1.01
CA VAL A 285 -5.41 -11.88 0.21
C VAL A 285 -6.59 -12.45 0.98
N GLN A 286 -6.58 -13.75 1.21
CA GLN A 286 -7.58 -14.43 2.04
C GLN A 286 -7.05 -14.56 3.47
N LEU A 287 -7.88 -14.23 4.46
CA LEU A 287 -7.55 -14.41 5.88
C LEU A 287 -8.29 -15.63 6.41
N HIS A 288 -7.56 -16.53 7.08
CA HIS A 288 -8.13 -17.58 7.91
C HIS A 288 -7.92 -17.19 9.37
N LEU A 289 -9.01 -16.86 10.06
CA LEU A 289 -8.98 -16.46 11.47
C LEU A 289 -8.84 -17.70 12.38
N PRO A 290 -8.32 -17.54 13.60
CA PRO A 290 -8.28 -18.64 14.55
C PRO A 290 -9.70 -19.12 14.85
N GLN A 291 -9.89 -20.43 15.01
CA GLN A 291 -11.17 -20.94 15.49
C GLN A 291 -11.34 -20.52 16.94
N THR A 292 -12.42 -19.82 17.26
CA THR A 292 -12.78 -19.56 18.65
C THR A 292 -13.08 -20.92 19.27
N GLU A 293 -12.24 -21.40 20.19
CA GLU A 293 -12.61 -22.53 21.04
C GLU A 293 -13.90 -22.13 21.75
N THR A 294 -15.01 -22.68 21.27
CA THR A 294 -16.28 -22.59 21.97
C THR A 294 -16.02 -23.37 23.25
N ALA A 295 -16.00 -22.67 24.38
CA ALA A 295 -15.88 -23.28 25.69
C ALA A 295 -16.86 -24.45 25.76
N ARG A 296 -16.33 -25.68 25.70
CA ARG A 296 -17.10 -26.87 26.03
C ARG A 296 -17.36 -26.76 27.52
N ALA A 297 -18.57 -26.30 27.85
CA ALA A 297 -19.15 -26.41 29.17
C ALA A 297 -19.32 -27.90 29.54
#